data_AF-A0A7Y2KG11-F1
#
_entry.id   AF-A0A7Y2KG11-F1
#
_cell.length_a   1.000
_cell.length_b   1.000
_cell.length_c   1.000
_cell.angle_alpha   90.00
_cell.angle_beta   90.00
_cell.angle_gamma   90.00
#
_symmetry.space_group_name_H-M   'P 1'
#
loop_
_entity.id
_entity.type
_entity.pdbx_description
1 polymer ?
#
loop_
_entity_poly.entity_id
_entity_poly.type
_entity_poly.pdbx_seq_one_letter_code
_entity_poly.pdbx_strand_id
1 'polypeptide(L)' 'ASGWEGKAVRDLPVENETGIILLAILRGDRAITRPGQGELLVSEDKLVLFGGHAPLAGALSAMSRPPAQA' A
#
# COMPACT_ATOMS: atom_id res chain seq x y z
N ALA A 1 7.48 12.58 -6.32
CA ALA A 1 7.57 11.41 -5.44
C ALA A 1 6.23 11.23 -4.75
N SER A 2 5.69 10.01 -4.68
CA SER A 2 4.54 9.72 -3.82
C SER A 2 4.94 10.03 -2.37
N GLY A 3 4.05 10.55 -1.53
CA GLY A 3 4.37 10.83 -0.12
C GLY A 3 4.69 9.58 0.72
N TRP A 4 4.68 8.40 0.10
CA TRP A 4 4.81 7.09 0.72
C TRP A 4 6.22 6.49 0.57
N GLU A 5 7.10 7.11 -0.21
CA GLU A 5 8.48 6.66 -0.35
C GLU A 5 9.18 6.59 1.03
N GLY A 6 9.83 5.47 1.31
CA GLY A 6 10.50 5.20 2.58
C GLY A 6 9.57 4.81 3.73
N LYS A 7 8.25 4.76 3.53
CA LYS A 7 7.31 4.19 4.50
C LYS A 7 7.27 2.67 4.42
N ALA A 8 6.95 2.02 5.52
CA ALA A 8 6.81 0.57 5.56
C ALA A 8 5.39 0.14 5.16
N VAL A 9 5.23 -1.10 4.71
CA VAL A 9 3.92 -1.68 4.39
C VAL A 9 2.93 -1.55 5.55
N ARG A 10 3.38 -1.73 6.80
CA ARG A 10 2.52 -1.55 7.99
C ARG A 10 1.95 -0.14 8.16
N ASP A 11 2.58 0.87 7.55
CA ASP A 11 2.13 2.26 7.64
C ASP A 11 1.02 2.56 6.63
N LEU A 12 0.75 1.64 5.68
CA LEU A 12 -0.34 1.78 4.73
C LEU A 12 -1.69 1.59 5.43
N PRO A 13 -2.71 2.41 5.10
CA PRO A 13 -4.06 2.29 5.67
C PRO A 13 -4.85 1.17 4.98
N VAL A 14 -4.25 -0.02 4.85
CA VAL A 14 -4.78 -1.16 4.10
C VAL A 14 -5.03 -2.39 4.95
N GLU A 15 -4.53 -2.42 6.20
CA GLU A 15 -4.60 -3.61 7.05
C GLU A 15 -5.68 -3.57 8.14
N ASN A 16 -6.23 -4.76 8.37
CA ASN A 16 -6.98 -5.27 9.53
C ASN A 16 -8.42 -4.82 9.81
N GLU A 17 -8.89 -3.66 9.36
CA GLU A 17 -10.31 -3.28 9.60
C GLU A 17 -11.13 -3.04 8.31
N THR A 18 -10.47 -2.93 7.16
CA THR A 18 -11.12 -2.53 5.91
C THR A 18 -11.57 -3.72 5.06
N GLY A 19 -11.08 -4.94 5.29
CA GLY A 19 -11.36 -6.10 4.42
C GLY A 19 -10.58 -6.07 3.09
N ILE A 20 -9.41 -5.46 3.10
CA ILE A 20 -8.48 -5.35 1.98
C ILE A 20 -7.21 -6.11 2.32
N ILE A 21 -6.58 -6.70 1.31
CA ILE A 21 -5.32 -7.43 1.41
C ILE A 21 -4.35 -6.81 0.41
N LEU A 22 -3.14 -6.48 0.87
CA LEU A 22 -2.02 -6.21 -0.02
C LEU A 22 -1.43 -7.52 -0.51
N LEU A 23 -1.69 -7.87 -1.77
CA LEU A 23 -1.26 -9.13 -2.35
C LEU A 23 0.19 -9.06 -2.84
N ALA A 24 0.55 -7.95 -3.48
CA ALA A 24 1.88 -7.78 -4.05
C ALA A 24 2.28 -6.30 -4.22
N ILE A 25 3.59 -6.07 -4.26
CA ILE A 25 4.21 -4.84 -4.75
C ILE A 25 4.89 -5.15 -6.07
N LEU A 26 4.56 -4.42 -7.13
CA LEU A 26 5.25 -4.48 -8.41
C LEU A 26 6.31 -3.38 -8.45
N ARG A 27 7.57 -3.79 -8.53
CA ARG A 27 8.75 -2.91 -8.51
C ARG A 27 9.57 -3.16 -9.76
N GLY A 28 9.44 -2.26 -10.73
CA GLY A 28 10.06 -2.43 -12.06
C GLY A 28 9.59 -3.72 -12.72
N ASP A 29 10.51 -4.67 -12.89
CA ASP A 29 10.30 -5.98 -13.50
C ASP A 29 10.02 -7.11 -12.48
N ARG A 30 9.94 -6.79 -11.18
CA ARG A 30 9.76 -7.77 -10.11
C ARG A 30 8.42 -7.61 -9.40
N ALA A 31 7.91 -8.73 -8.90
CA ALA A 31 6.76 -8.77 -8.01
C ALA A 31 7.19 -9.31 -6.64
N ILE A 32 6.97 -8.53 -5.59
CA ILE A 32 7.12 -8.94 -4.20
C ILE A 32 5.75 -9.42 -3.73
N THR A 33 5.51 -10.73 -3.77
CA THR A 33 4.24 -11.34 -3.33
C THR A 33 4.23 -11.47 -1.81
N ARG A 34 3.11 -11.11 -1.16
CA ARG A 34 2.96 -11.10 0.30
C ARG A 34 4.11 -10.35 0.99
N PRO A 35 4.25 -9.05 0.73
CA PRO A 35 5.31 -8.26 1.32
C PRO A 35 5.21 -8.29 2.85
N GLY A 36 6.37 -8.34 3.51
CA GLY A 36 6.42 -8.26 4.97
C GLY A 36 6.01 -6.87 5.47
N GLN A 37 5.55 -6.79 6.70
CA GLN A 37 5.16 -5.53 7.36
C GLN A 37 6.25 -4.45 7.37
N GLY A 38 7.53 -4.86 7.31
CA GLY A 38 8.70 -3.98 7.26
C GLY A 38 9.23 -3.68 5.86
N GLU A 39 8.60 -4.21 4.80
CA GLU A 39 8.99 -3.89 3.41
C GLU A 39 8.79 -2.39 3.18
N LEU A 40 9.85 -1.72 2.73
CA LEU A 40 9.81 -0.28 2.46
C LEU A 40 9.28 -0.03 1.05
N LEU A 41 8.40 0.96 0.94
CA LEU A 41 7.89 1.46 -0.32
C LEU A 41 8.94 2.32 -1.00
N VAL A 42 9.12 2.10 -2.28
CA VAL A 42 10.05 2.83 -3.14
C VAL A 42 9.26 3.59 -4.20
N SER A 43 9.84 4.67 -4.73
CA SER A 43 9.26 5.38 -5.86
C SER A 43 8.93 4.41 -7.01
N GLU A 44 7.81 4.68 -7.70
CA GLU A 44 7.27 3.84 -8.80
C GLU A 44 6.73 2.46 -8.40
N ASP A 45 6.73 2.10 -7.12
CA ASP A 45 6.05 0.89 -6.65
C ASP A 45 4.55 0.94 -7.00
N LYS A 46 4.02 -0.15 -7.56
CA LYS A 46 2.59 -0.35 -7.79
C LYS A 46 2.05 -1.37 -6.83
N LEU A 47 1.02 -1.01 -6.08
CA LEU A 47 0.39 -1.89 -5.10
C LEU A 47 -0.75 -2.69 -5.74
N VAL A 48 -0.75 -4.00 -5.53
CA VAL A 48 -1.86 -4.88 -5.90
C VAL A 48 -2.70 -5.13 -4.65
N LEU A 49 -3.83 -4.41 -4.56
CA LEU A 49 -4.80 -4.56 -3.48
C LEU A 49 -5.97 -5.43 -3.92
N PHE A 50 -6.44 -6.29 -3.03
CA PHE A 50 -7.60 -7.14 -3.25
C PHE A 50 -8.62 -6.95 -2.12
N GLY A 51 -9.89 -6.82 -2.45
CA GLY A 51 -10.95 -6.60 -1.46
C GLY A 51 -12.27 -6.20 -2.09
N GLY A 52 -13.26 -5.91 -1.25
CA GLY A 52 -14.56 -5.37 -1.70
C GLY A 52 -14.44 -3.97 -2.31
N HIS A 53 -15.40 -3.61 -3.17
CA HIS A 53 -15.39 -2.32 -3.87
C HIS A 53 -15.35 -1.11 -2.92
N ALA A 54 -16.26 -1.05 -1.95
CA ALA A 54 -16.34 0.05 -1.00
C ALA A 54 -15.05 0.20 -0.15
N PRO A 55 -14.51 -0.89 0.44
CA PRO A 55 -13.18 -0.86 1.03
C PRO A 55 -12.07 -0.32 0.13
N LEU A 56 -11.93 -0.86 -1.08
CA LEU A 56 -10.88 -0.44 -2.01
C LEU A 56 -10.96 1.06 -2.33
N ALA A 57 -12.18 1.59 -2.53
CA ALA A 57 -12.39 3.01 -2.75
C ALA A 57 -11.96 3.86 -1.52
N GLY A 58 -12.23 3.37 -0.31
CA GLY A 58 -11.79 4.00 0.94
C GLY A 58 -10.26 4.03 1.08
N ALA A 59 -9.60 2.90 0.87
CA ALA A 59 -8.14 2.82 0.93
C ALA A 59 -7.47 3.70 -0.14
N LEU A 60 -8.00 3.73 -1.36
CA LEU A 60 -7.47 4.61 -2.42
C LEU A 60 -7.60 6.09 -2.03
N SER A 61 -8.74 6.48 -1.46
CA SER A 61 -8.93 7.86 -0.96
C SER A 61 -7.96 8.22 0.16
N ALA A 62 -7.70 7.29 1.08
CA ALA A 62 -6.74 7.48 2.17
C ALA A 62 -5.30 7.61 1.64
N MET A 63 -4.88 6.74 0.73
CA MET A 63 -3.53 6.74 0.14
C MET A 63 -3.29 7.89 -0.84
N SER A 64 -4.34 8.50 -1.40
CA SER A 64 -4.24 9.68 -2.26
C SER A 64 -3.72 10.91 -1.51
N ARG A 65 -3.74 10.88 -0.17
CA ARG A 65 -3.10 11.88 0.68
C ARG A 65 -1.75 11.35 1.12
N PRO A 66 -0.69 12.18 1.12
CA PRO A 66 0.56 11.79 1.76
C PRO A 66 0.28 11.43 3.24
N PRO A 67 0.98 10.43 3.79
CA PRO A 67 0.84 10.08 5.20
C PRO A 67 1.12 11.31 6.04
N ALA A 68 0.28 11.58 7.03
CA ALA A 68 0.53 12.65 8.00
C ALA A 68 1.93 12.41 8.61
N GLN A 69 2.79 13.43 8.59
CA GLN A 69 4.08 13.36 9.28
C GLN A 69 3.80 13.19 10.77
N ALA A 70 4.17 12.03 11.31
CA ALA A 70 4.36 11.83 12.74
C ALA A 70 5.78 12.28 13.10
#